data_AF-A0A9Q6IBV2-F1
#
_entry.id   AF-A0A9Q6IBV2-F1
#
_cell.length_a   1.000
_cell.length_b   1.000
_cell.length_c   1.000
_cell.angle_alpha   90.00
_cell.angle_beta   90.00
_cell.angle_gamma   90.00
#
_symmetry.space_group_name_H-M   'P 1'
#
loop_
_entity.id
_entity.type
_entity.pdbx_description
1 polymer ?
#
loop_
_entity_poly.entity_id
_entity_poly.type
_entity_poly.pdbx_seq_one_letter_code
_entity_poly.pdbx_strand_id
1 'polypeptide(L)'
;MTSLALVRQPMAQAVLDNLGKVEDHHRRFSVAAGEAGLYGFVDSDLQALKSIGLVSRIQEHDEFFDPDDLYSLSLHLRLPSLHKLAMRSWATAFRQSDRQRQVELVYTLNEKQPPQGPIQVLTAAERLCVLEAPQGGDFYRQCLVIPGQMRLLPSPFRELIEEVSAGMQFYMLHDGVRWDLEFMSRHKLAECGGFSKLLVERAKALGLPARQVFGLLLSSPYATGHYWAELQICGEWIAVDPLMIRLLSQQAGLVCDQWPLHRSPLGALLRLCVVESYDHNGAPCLSCFEDKYFRQLPVATAGTTQYRVSYRVAVQLPV
;
A
#
# COMPACT_ATOMS: atom_id res chain seq x y z
N MET A 1 -22.17 -6.01 -26.70
CA MET A 1 -20.90 -5.33 -26.35
C MET A 1 -19.86 -6.40 -26.12
N THR A 2 -18.75 -6.39 -26.86
CA THR A 2 -17.67 -7.37 -26.69
C THR A 2 -17.00 -7.15 -25.33
N SER A 3 -16.91 -8.19 -24.49
CA SER A 3 -16.25 -8.09 -23.19
C SER A 3 -14.81 -7.60 -23.35
N LEU A 4 -14.37 -6.74 -22.43
CA LEU A 4 -13.01 -6.18 -22.42
C LEU A 4 -11.96 -7.28 -22.22
N ALA A 5 -12.35 -8.38 -21.56
CA ALA A 5 -11.53 -9.58 -21.39
C ALA A 5 -11.27 -10.31 -22.72
N LEU A 6 -12.24 -10.31 -23.65
CA LEU A 6 -12.04 -10.91 -24.99
C LEU A 6 -11.07 -10.09 -25.86
N VAL A 7 -11.08 -8.76 -25.72
CA VAL A 7 -10.17 -7.87 -26.48
C VAL A 7 -8.74 -7.88 -25.89
N ARG A 8 -8.58 -8.23 -24.61
CA ARG A 8 -7.31 -8.22 -23.87
C ARG A 8 -6.91 -9.61 -23.34
N GLN A 9 -7.42 -10.67 -23.95
CA GLN A 9 -7.30 -12.04 -23.43
C GLN A 9 -5.85 -12.46 -23.10
N PRO A 10 -4.82 -12.19 -23.93
CA PRO A 10 -3.44 -12.56 -23.58
C PRO A 10 -2.92 -11.86 -22.33
N MET A 11 -3.33 -10.60 -22.12
CA MET A 11 -2.94 -9.83 -20.94
C MET A 11 -3.71 -10.31 -19.71
N ALA A 12 -5.00 -10.64 -19.85
CA ALA A 12 -5.79 -11.23 -18.78
C ALA A 12 -5.19 -12.58 -18.34
N GLN A 13 -4.83 -13.44 -19.29
CA GLN A 13 -4.16 -14.71 -19.00
C GLN A 13 -2.86 -14.51 -18.24
N ALA A 14 -1.97 -13.62 -18.71
CA ALA A 14 -0.70 -13.36 -18.02
C ALA A 14 -0.88 -12.85 -16.58
N VAL A 15 -1.93 -12.06 -16.33
CA VAL A 15 -2.27 -11.61 -14.96
C VAL A 15 -2.79 -12.78 -14.13
N LEU A 16 -3.68 -13.60 -14.68
CA LEU A 16 -4.19 -14.79 -14.00
C LEU A 16 -3.09 -15.82 -13.70
N ASP A 17 -2.12 -16.00 -14.59
CA ASP A 17 -0.96 -16.88 -14.38
C ASP A 17 -0.11 -16.38 -13.20
N ASN A 18 0.00 -15.06 -13.01
CA ASN A 18 0.64 -14.48 -11.85
C ASN A 18 -0.18 -14.66 -10.56
N LEU A 19 -1.50 -14.47 -10.63
CA LEU A 19 -2.39 -14.68 -9.48
C LEU A 19 -2.44 -16.16 -9.07
N GLY A 20 -2.36 -17.09 -10.03
CA GLY A 20 -2.31 -18.53 -9.79
C GLY A 20 -1.06 -19.01 -9.04
N LYS A 21 -0.04 -18.15 -8.85
CA LYS A 21 1.11 -18.44 -7.98
C LYS A 21 0.76 -18.35 -6.50
N VAL A 22 -0.34 -17.66 -6.15
CA VAL A 22 -0.88 -17.66 -4.80
C VAL A 22 -1.87 -18.81 -4.66
N GLU A 23 -1.68 -19.63 -3.63
CA GLU A 23 -2.60 -20.73 -3.33
C GLU A 23 -3.96 -20.25 -2.81
N ASP A 24 -5.02 -20.99 -3.15
CA ASP A 24 -6.41 -20.65 -2.79
C ASP A 24 -6.69 -20.55 -1.29
N HIS A 25 -5.88 -21.20 -0.45
CA HIS A 25 -6.07 -21.15 1.00
C HIS A 25 -5.72 -19.78 1.60
N HIS A 26 -5.03 -18.92 0.84
CA HIS A 26 -4.79 -17.52 1.21
C HIS A 26 -5.90 -16.56 0.76
N ARG A 27 -6.76 -16.99 -0.18
CA ARG A 27 -7.87 -16.18 -0.73
C ARG A 27 -9.06 -16.15 0.22
N ARG A 28 -9.78 -15.03 0.24
CA ARG A 28 -10.92 -14.79 1.15
C ARG A 28 -12.29 -14.94 0.49
N PHE A 29 -12.39 -14.74 -0.82
CA PHE A 29 -13.65 -14.82 -1.58
C PHE A 29 -14.80 -14.04 -0.90
N SER A 30 -14.64 -12.73 -0.77
CA SER A 30 -15.54 -11.87 0.00
C SER A 30 -16.26 -10.80 -0.82
N VAL A 31 -15.99 -10.69 -2.12
CA VAL A 31 -16.64 -9.70 -2.99
C VAL A 31 -17.70 -10.40 -3.82
N ALA A 32 -18.97 -10.06 -3.61
CA ALA A 32 -20.05 -10.60 -4.42
C ALA A 32 -19.96 -10.08 -5.87
N ALA A 33 -20.42 -10.85 -6.85
CA ALA A 33 -20.39 -10.47 -8.27
C ALA A 33 -20.99 -9.06 -8.52
N GLY A 34 -22.11 -8.74 -7.87
CA GLY A 34 -22.77 -7.42 -7.99
C GLY A 34 -21.95 -6.24 -7.44
N GLU A 35 -20.94 -6.49 -6.60
CA GLU A 35 -20.05 -5.48 -6.03
C GLU A 35 -18.77 -5.27 -6.87
N ALA A 36 -18.49 -6.18 -7.81
CA ALA A 36 -17.29 -6.13 -8.65
C ALA A 36 -17.21 -4.87 -9.54
N GLY A 37 -18.32 -4.16 -9.72
CA GLY A 37 -18.36 -2.86 -10.37
C GLY A 37 -17.43 -1.81 -9.73
N LEU A 38 -17.14 -1.91 -8.43
CA LEU A 38 -16.16 -1.03 -7.76
C LEU A 38 -14.72 -1.22 -8.29
N TYR A 39 -14.44 -2.39 -8.84
CA TYR A 39 -13.19 -2.76 -9.51
C TYR A 39 -13.25 -2.54 -11.03
N GLY A 40 -14.38 -2.05 -11.55
CA GLY A 40 -14.57 -1.77 -12.97
C GLY A 40 -14.97 -2.98 -13.81
N PHE A 41 -15.41 -4.07 -13.19
CA PHE A 41 -15.92 -5.25 -13.90
C PHE A 41 -17.44 -5.22 -14.01
N VAL A 42 -17.94 -5.71 -15.14
CA VAL A 42 -19.35 -6.11 -15.31
C VAL A 42 -19.44 -7.64 -15.36
N ASP A 43 -20.63 -8.20 -15.19
CA ASP A 43 -20.84 -9.66 -15.14
C ASP A 43 -20.25 -10.40 -16.35
N SER A 44 -20.37 -9.83 -17.54
CA SER A 44 -19.82 -10.44 -18.76
C SER A 44 -18.29 -10.51 -18.76
N ASP A 45 -17.60 -9.56 -18.11
CA ASP A 45 -16.15 -9.62 -17.93
C ASP A 45 -15.77 -10.71 -16.93
N LEU A 46 -16.52 -10.84 -15.83
CA LEU A 46 -16.28 -11.88 -14.82
C LEU A 46 -16.46 -13.29 -15.42
N GLN A 47 -17.52 -13.52 -16.19
CA GLN A 47 -17.72 -14.82 -16.85
C GLN A 47 -16.62 -15.12 -17.88
N ALA A 48 -16.16 -14.10 -18.63
CA ALA A 48 -15.05 -14.26 -19.57
C ALA A 48 -13.70 -14.51 -18.88
N LEU A 49 -13.45 -13.91 -17.71
CA LEU A 49 -12.24 -14.15 -16.92
C LEU A 49 -12.27 -15.53 -16.26
N LYS A 50 -13.44 -15.98 -15.78
CA LYS A 50 -13.61 -17.34 -15.23
C LYS A 50 -13.34 -18.42 -16.26
N SER A 51 -13.79 -18.24 -17.50
CA SER A 51 -13.55 -19.23 -18.56
C SER A 51 -12.07 -19.40 -18.92
N ILE A 52 -11.21 -18.48 -18.47
CA ILE A 52 -9.76 -18.55 -18.66
C ILE A 52 -8.97 -18.68 -17.34
N GLY A 53 -9.65 -18.92 -16.20
CA GLY A 53 -9.00 -19.31 -14.94
C GLY A 53 -9.14 -18.35 -13.76
N LEU A 54 -9.98 -17.31 -13.82
CA LEU A 54 -10.32 -16.56 -12.60
C LEU A 54 -11.07 -17.47 -11.62
N VAL A 55 -10.54 -17.59 -10.41
CA VAL A 55 -11.12 -18.41 -9.35
C VAL A 55 -12.26 -17.65 -8.67
N SER A 56 -13.36 -18.35 -8.39
CA SER A 56 -14.50 -17.88 -7.62
C SER A 56 -15.00 -18.98 -6.68
N ARG A 57 -15.81 -18.61 -5.68
CA ARG A 57 -16.54 -19.56 -4.83
C ARG A 57 -18.02 -19.22 -4.81
N ILE A 58 -18.86 -20.25 -4.89
CA ILE A 58 -20.31 -20.11 -4.71
C ILE A 58 -20.63 -20.29 -3.23
N GLN A 59 -21.33 -19.33 -2.62
CA GLN A 59 -21.82 -19.39 -1.24
C GLN A 59 -23.28 -18.94 -1.25
N GLU A 60 -24.18 -19.76 -0.68
CA GLU A 60 -25.61 -19.42 -0.55
C GLU A 60 -26.29 -18.90 -1.84
N HIS A 61 -25.90 -19.45 -2.99
CA HIS A 61 -26.34 -19.12 -4.36
C HIS A 61 -25.66 -17.90 -5.00
N ASP A 62 -24.89 -17.13 -4.24
CA ASP A 62 -24.12 -16.00 -4.75
C ASP A 62 -22.69 -16.40 -5.09
N GLU A 63 -22.14 -15.77 -6.12
CA GLU A 63 -20.76 -15.96 -6.55
C GLU A 63 -19.86 -14.89 -5.94
N PHE A 64 -18.78 -15.35 -5.31
CA PHE A 64 -17.81 -14.51 -4.63
C PHE A 64 -16.42 -14.62 -5.25
N PHE A 65 -15.77 -13.48 -5.36
CA PHE A 65 -14.42 -13.32 -5.86
C PHE A 65 -13.50 -12.81 -4.77
N ASP A 66 -12.21 -13.02 -4.97
CA ASP A 66 -11.22 -12.47 -4.08
C ASP A 66 -10.95 -10.97 -4.39
N PRO A 67 -10.99 -10.08 -3.39
CA PRO A 67 -10.75 -8.64 -3.60
C PRO A 67 -9.36 -8.30 -4.12
N ASP A 68 -8.31 -9.04 -3.71
CA ASP A 68 -6.92 -8.77 -4.07
C ASP A 68 -6.64 -9.22 -5.52
N ASP A 69 -7.28 -10.31 -5.96
CA ASP A 69 -7.30 -10.75 -7.36
C ASP A 69 -8.02 -9.72 -8.24
N LEU A 70 -9.23 -9.29 -7.85
CA LEU A 70 -9.99 -8.26 -8.58
C LEU A 70 -9.23 -6.92 -8.66
N TYR A 71 -8.55 -6.52 -7.58
CA TYR A 71 -7.70 -5.34 -7.58
C TYR A 71 -6.60 -5.45 -8.64
N SER A 72 -5.86 -6.56 -8.62
CA SER A 72 -4.71 -6.78 -9.50
C SER A 72 -5.15 -6.88 -10.96
N LEU A 73 -6.24 -7.58 -11.24
CA LEU A 73 -6.84 -7.63 -12.58
C LEU A 73 -7.30 -6.26 -13.04
N SER A 74 -8.05 -5.52 -12.22
CA SER A 74 -8.52 -4.16 -12.53
C SER A 74 -7.35 -3.25 -12.93
N LEU A 75 -6.27 -3.32 -12.14
CA LEU A 75 -5.06 -2.54 -12.35
C LEU A 75 -4.38 -2.88 -13.67
N HIS A 76 -4.03 -4.15 -13.89
CA HIS A 76 -3.26 -4.59 -15.06
C HIS A 76 -4.10 -4.52 -16.34
N LEU A 77 -5.41 -4.80 -16.25
CA LEU A 77 -6.38 -4.59 -17.32
C LEU A 77 -6.75 -3.11 -17.51
N ARG A 78 -6.15 -2.19 -16.75
CA ARG A 78 -6.34 -0.73 -16.87
C ARG A 78 -7.80 -0.29 -16.80
N LEU A 79 -8.64 -1.00 -16.05
CA LEU A 79 -10.06 -0.70 -15.90
C LEU A 79 -10.28 0.60 -15.11
N PRO A 80 -11.41 1.30 -15.32
CA PRO A 80 -11.80 2.40 -14.46
C PRO A 80 -12.22 1.84 -13.09
N SER A 81 -11.48 2.18 -12.04
CA SER A 81 -11.79 1.77 -10.67
C SER A 81 -11.43 2.86 -9.67
N LEU A 82 -11.97 2.77 -8.45
CA LEU A 82 -11.63 3.69 -7.35
C LEU A 82 -10.12 3.70 -7.07
N HIS A 83 -9.46 2.55 -7.19
CA HIS A 83 -8.02 2.42 -7.00
C HIS A 83 -7.23 3.18 -8.05
N LYS A 84 -7.68 3.17 -9.32
CA LYS A 84 -7.04 3.94 -10.38
C LYS A 84 -7.19 5.45 -10.18
N LEU A 85 -8.31 5.90 -9.60
CA LEU A 85 -8.48 7.28 -9.19
C LEU A 85 -7.52 7.65 -8.05
N ALA A 86 -7.36 6.79 -7.04
CA ALA A 86 -6.39 6.98 -5.96
C ALA A 86 -4.94 7.04 -6.48
N MET A 87 -4.55 6.19 -7.43
CA MET A 87 -3.19 6.24 -8.01
C MET A 87 -2.89 7.58 -8.70
N ARG A 88 -3.89 8.23 -9.29
CA ARG A 88 -3.72 9.57 -9.87
C ARG A 88 -3.41 10.61 -8.81
N SER A 89 -4.07 10.57 -7.65
CA SER A 89 -3.75 11.47 -6.54
C SER A 89 -2.39 11.17 -5.93
N TRP A 90 -1.98 9.89 -5.85
CA TRP A 90 -0.64 9.50 -5.45
C TRP A 90 0.43 10.05 -6.39
N ALA A 91 0.24 9.93 -7.72
CA ALA A 91 1.15 10.52 -8.70
C ALA A 91 1.24 12.04 -8.58
N THR A 92 0.14 12.72 -8.25
CA THR A 92 0.16 14.16 -7.95
C THR A 92 0.97 14.47 -6.70
N ALA A 93 0.84 13.68 -5.62
CA ALA A 93 1.65 13.85 -4.41
C ALA A 93 3.16 13.72 -4.72
N PHE A 94 3.53 12.74 -5.54
CA PHE A 94 4.91 12.58 -6.02
C PHE A 94 5.36 13.81 -6.81
N ARG A 95 4.61 14.26 -7.83
CA ARG A 95 4.98 15.47 -8.59
C ARG A 95 5.16 16.72 -7.73
N GLN A 96 4.49 16.80 -6.59
CA GLN A 96 4.58 17.92 -5.67
C GLN A 96 5.62 17.75 -4.55
N SER A 97 6.31 16.60 -4.46
CA SER A 97 7.23 16.27 -3.36
C SER A 97 8.44 17.20 -3.25
N ASP A 98 8.78 17.90 -4.32
CA ASP A 98 9.91 18.83 -4.35
C ASP A 98 9.54 20.22 -3.81
N ARG A 99 8.25 20.47 -3.57
CA ARG A 99 7.74 21.75 -3.08
C ARG A 99 7.41 21.64 -1.61
N GLN A 100 7.69 22.70 -0.86
CA GLN A 100 7.19 22.79 0.51
C GLN A 100 5.67 22.82 0.49
N ARG A 101 5.03 22.01 1.34
CA ARG A 101 3.57 21.91 1.45
C ARG A 101 3.14 22.14 2.89
N GLN A 102 2.07 22.92 3.05
CA GLN A 102 1.32 22.93 4.29
C GLN A 102 0.25 21.84 4.19
N VAL A 103 0.26 20.95 5.16
CA VAL A 103 -0.61 19.78 5.22
C VAL A 103 -1.35 19.84 6.54
N GLU A 104 -2.67 19.85 6.47
CA GLU A 104 -3.50 19.54 7.62
C GLU A 104 -3.82 18.05 7.56
N LEU A 105 -3.51 17.30 8.62
CA LEU A 105 -3.93 15.92 8.79
C LEU A 105 -5.15 15.91 9.70
N VAL A 106 -6.26 15.40 9.18
CA VAL A 106 -7.50 15.23 9.94
C VAL A 106 -7.81 13.76 10.07
N TYR A 107 -7.93 13.25 11.29
CA TYR A 107 -8.32 11.86 11.55
C TYR A 107 -9.82 11.85 11.81
N THR A 108 -10.54 11.07 11.01
CA THR A 108 -11.99 10.94 11.06
C THR A 108 -12.39 9.49 11.30
N LEU A 109 -13.40 9.28 12.14
CA LEU A 109 -13.93 7.96 12.41
C LEU A 109 -15.32 7.87 11.79
N ASN A 110 -15.48 6.96 10.83
CA ASN A 110 -16.75 6.75 10.12
C ASN A 110 -17.26 5.32 10.31
N GLU A 111 -17.37 4.91 11.58
CA GLU A 111 -17.94 3.61 11.95
C GLU A 111 -19.42 3.76 12.30
N LYS A 112 -20.24 2.79 11.86
CA LYS A 112 -21.67 2.73 12.22
C LYS A 112 -21.87 2.66 13.74
N GLN A 113 -20.91 2.04 14.44
CA GLN A 113 -20.86 1.98 15.90
C GLN A 113 -19.49 2.49 16.33
N PRO A 114 -19.39 3.69 16.95
CA PRO A 114 -18.12 4.19 17.44
C PRO A 114 -17.56 3.25 18.53
N PRO A 115 -16.23 3.12 18.64
CA PRO A 115 -15.61 2.29 19.66
C PRO A 115 -15.96 2.81 21.05
N GLN A 116 -16.08 1.88 21.99
CA GLN A 116 -16.19 2.21 23.41
C GLN A 116 -14.78 2.31 24.02
N GLY A 117 -14.49 3.41 24.69
CA GLY A 117 -13.22 3.65 25.37
C GLY A 117 -12.21 4.44 24.52
N PRO A 118 -10.96 4.57 25.00
CA PRO A 118 -9.96 5.41 24.36
C PRO A 118 -9.53 4.89 22.99
N ILE A 119 -9.25 5.83 22.10
CA ILE A 119 -8.67 5.62 20.77
C ILE A 119 -7.20 6.04 20.81
N GLN A 120 -6.33 5.27 20.17
CA GLN A 120 -4.94 5.61 19.94
C GLN A 120 -4.75 6.01 18.48
N VAL A 121 -4.13 7.16 18.25
CA VAL A 121 -3.72 7.61 16.92
C VAL A 121 -2.21 7.67 16.82
N LEU A 122 -1.68 7.16 15.71
CA LEU A 122 -0.27 7.29 15.41
C LEU A 122 -0.01 8.64 14.75
N THR A 123 0.80 9.48 15.40
CA THR A 123 1.00 10.89 14.98
C THR A 123 2.33 11.11 14.27
N ALA A 124 2.52 12.28 13.65
CA ALA A 124 3.78 12.67 13.03
C ALA A 124 4.95 12.81 14.02
N ALA A 125 4.67 12.80 15.33
CA ALA A 125 5.68 12.76 16.39
C ALA A 125 6.14 11.32 16.70
N GLU A 126 5.81 10.35 15.84
CA GLU A 126 6.21 8.94 15.91
C GLU A 126 5.79 8.22 17.19
N ARG A 127 4.65 8.64 17.73
CA ARG A 127 4.09 8.12 18.98
C ARG A 127 2.59 7.98 18.88
N LEU A 128 2.07 7.07 19.69
CA LEU A 128 0.64 6.92 19.93
C LEU A 128 0.17 8.05 20.84
N CYS A 129 -0.89 8.74 20.41
CA CYS A 129 -1.63 9.68 21.24
C CYS A 129 -2.95 9.02 21.63
N VAL A 130 -3.19 8.93 22.94
CA VAL A 130 -4.45 8.42 23.49
C VAL A 130 -5.45 9.58 23.52
N LEU A 131 -6.63 9.34 22.96
CA LEU A 131 -7.73 10.28 22.83
C LEU A 131 -9.00 9.61 23.33
N GLU A 132 -9.91 10.39 23.89
CA GLU A 132 -11.26 9.90 24.16
C GLU A 132 -12.01 9.70 22.83
N ALA A 133 -12.77 8.61 22.71
CA ALA A 133 -13.54 8.36 21.50
C ALA A 133 -14.55 9.50 21.27
N PRO A 134 -14.51 10.18 20.11
CA PRO A 134 -15.52 11.18 19.78
C PRO A 134 -16.90 10.51 19.63
N GLN A 135 -17.98 11.25 19.81
CA GLN A 135 -19.31 10.85 19.32
C GLN A 135 -19.41 11.07 17.79
N GLY A 136 -18.47 10.49 17.03
CA GLY A 136 -18.32 10.66 15.58
C GLY A 136 -17.60 11.96 15.16
N GLY A 137 -17.16 12.01 13.90
CA GLY A 137 -16.53 13.20 13.29
C GLY A 137 -15.00 13.23 13.32
N ASP A 138 -14.45 14.44 13.20
CA ASP A 138 -13.02 14.73 13.34
C ASP A 138 -12.61 14.58 14.81
N PHE A 139 -11.53 13.85 15.09
CA PHE A 139 -11.09 13.61 16.47
C PHE A 139 -9.62 13.83 16.73
N TYR A 140 -8.83 14.00 15.68
CA TYR A 140 -7.47 14.51 15.78
C TYR A 140 -7.15 15.37 14.58
N ARG A 141 -6.48 16.49 14.80
CA ARG A 141 -6.06 17.43 13.77
C ARG A 141 -4.64 17.89 14.03
N GLN A 142 -3.82 17.89 12.99
CA GLN A 142 -2.44 18.36 13.07
C GLN A 142 -2.06 19.12 11.80
N CYS A 143 -1.60 20.36 11.95
CA CYS A 143 -1.01 21.11 10.85
C CYS A 143 0.50 20.86 10.80
N LEU A 144 1.01 20.56 9.60
CA LEU A 144 2.40 20.21 9.34
C LEU A 144 2.93 21.04 8.17
N VAL A 145 4.22 21.36 8.23
CA VAL A 145 4.97 21.86 7.08
C VAL A 145 5.87 20.73 6.61
N ILE A 146 5.60 20.22 5.40
CA ILE A 146 6.40 19.17 4.79
C ILE A 146 7.43 19.85 3.87
N PRO A 147 8.74 19.71 4.14
CA PRO A 147 9.76 20.30 3.29
C PRO A 147 9.76 19.61 1.92
N GLY A 148 9.93 20.42 0.88
CA GLY A 148 10.11 19.92 -0.47
C GLY A 148 11.59 19.70 -0.76
N GLN A 149 11.95 18.53 -1.28
CA GLN A 149 13.32 18.27 -1.69
C GLN A 149 13.37 17.28 -2.85
N MET A 150 14.06 17.66 -3.92
CA MET A 150 14.46 16.73 -4.96
C MET A 150 15.76 16.05 -4.55
N ARG A 151 15.77 14.70 -4.52
CA ARG A 151 16.97 13.93 -4.21
C ARG A 151 17.07 12.69 -5.09
N LEU A 152 18.20 12.57 -5.78
CA LEU A 152 18.62 11.34 -6.44
C LEU A 152 19.60 10.59 -5.54
N LEU A 153 19.49 9.27 -5.50
CA LEU A 153 20.38 8.45 -4.71
C LEU A 153 21.68 8.17 -5.47
N PRO A 154 22.85 8.34 -4.83
CA PRO A 154 24.14 8.03 -5.43
C PRO A 154 24.43 6.51 -5.37
N SER A 155 25.52 6.09 -6.01
CA SER A 155 26.10 4.77 -5.74
C SER A 155 26.56 4.66 -4.27
N PRO A 156 26.49 3.47 -3.64
CA PRO A 156 26.03 2.19 -4.18
C PRO A 156 24.50 1.98 -4.13
N PHE A 157 23.74 2.96 -3.65
CA PHE A 157 22.31 2.81 -3.39
C PHE A 157 21.48 2.74 -4.67
N ARG A 158 21.92 3.43 -5.72
CA ARG A 158 21.31 3.35 -7.04
C ARG A 158 21.36 1.93 -7.60
N GLU A 159 22.51 1.28 -7.55
CA GLU A 159 22.71 -0.09 -8.07
C GLU A 159 21.87 -1.09 -7.27
N LEU A 160 21.82 -0.95 -5.95
CA LEU A 160 20.93 -1.73 -5.09
C LEU A 160 19.46 -1.61 -5.54
N ILE A 161 18.98 -0.37 -5.75
CA ILE A 161 17.61 -0.13 -6.18
C ILE A 161 17.32 -0.76 -7.54
N GLU A 162 18.24 -0.61 -8.50
CA GLU A 162 18.11 -1.17 -9.84
C GLU A 162 18.08 -2.72 -9.80
N GLU A 163 18.97 -3.36 -9.02
CA GLU A 163 19.03 -4.81 -8.85
C GLU A 163 17.74 -5.35 -8.21
N VAL A 164 17.33 -4.82 -7.06
CA VAL A 164 16.17 -5.33 -6.31
C VAL A 164 14.86 -5.10 -7.06
N SER A 165 14.77 -3.99 -7.81
CA SER A 165 13.57 -3.66 -8.58
C SER A 165 13.51 -4.36 -9.95
N ALA A 166 14.55 -5.09 -10.35
CA ALA A 166 14.62 -5.73 -11.66
C ALA A 166 13.55 -6.82 -11.81
N GLY A 167 12.68 -6.64 -12.80
CA GLY A 167 11.56 -7.56 -13.09
C GLY A 167 10.43 -7.53 -12.06
N MET A 168 10.54 -6.78 -10.96
CA MET A 168 9.51 -6.73 -9.93
C MET A 168 8.22 -6.06 -10.44
N GLN A 169 7.08 -6.70 -10.18
CA GLN A 169 5.75 -6.24 -10.54
C GLN A 169 4.90 -6.02 -9.29
N PHE A 170 4.11 -4.95 -9.30
CA PHE A 170 3.14 -4.69 -8.24
C PHE A 170 1.91 -5.60 -8.39
N TYR A 171 1.61 -6.36 -7.34
CA TYR A 171 0.38 -7.14 -7.18
C TYR A 171 -0.11 -6.97 -5.75
N MET A 172 -1.43 -6.89 -5.57
CA MET A 172 -1.97 -6.98 -4.21
C MET A 172 -1.79 -8.42 -3.74
N LEU A 173 -1.03 -8.62 -2.67
CA LEU A 173 -0.72 -9.93 -2.12
C LEU A 173 -1.47 -10.14 -0.82
N HIS A 174 -1.91 -11.38 -0.59
CA HIS A 174 -2.61 -11.76 0.63
C HIS A 174 -1.70 -11.76 1.85
N ASP A 175 -2.29 -11.62 3.04
CA ASP A 175 -1.56 -11.56 4.31
C ASP A 175 -0.64 -12.78 4.55
N GLY A 176 -0.99 -13.96 4.03
CA GLY A 176 -0.18 -15.16 4.13
C GLY A 176 1.11 -15.16 3.29
N VAL A 177 1.21 -14.33 2.25
CA VAL A 177 2.36 -14.31 1.33
C VAL A 177 2.98 -12.93 1.13
N ARG A 178 2.27 -11.84 1.46
CA ARG A 178 2.74 -10.46 1.26
C ARG A 178 4.02 -10.12 2.02
N TRP A 179 4.35 -10.90 3.06
CA TRP A 179 5.53 -10.73 3.89
C TRP A 179 6.64 -11.76 3.61
N ASP A 180 6.39 -12.70 2.70
CA ASP A 180 7.29 -13.78 2.32
C ASP A 180 8.31 -13.29 1.27
N LEU A 181 9.55 -13.10 1.72
CA LEU A 181 10.65 -12.61 0.87
C LEU A 181 11.09 -13.64 -0.17
N GLU A 182 10.94 -14.93 0.10
CA GLU A 182 11.28 -15.99 -0.84
C GLU A 182 10.27 -15.98 -2.00
N PHE A 183 8.97 -15.93 -1.68
CA PHE A 183 7.90 -15.80 -2.68
C PHE A 183 8.14 -14.60 -3.59
N MET A 184 8.38 -13.41 -3.01
CA MET A 184 8.63 -12.19 -3.77
C MET A 184 9.88 -12.31 -4.66
N SER A 185 10.97 -12.87 -4.13
CA SER A 185 12.22 -13.02 -4.86
C SER A 185 12.09 -13.99 -6.04
N ARG A 186 11.38 -15.11 -5.83
CA ARG A 186 11.15 -16.17 -6.81
C ARG A 186 10.19 -15.73 -7.91
N HIS A 187 9.07 -15.12 -7.54
CA HIS A 187 7.98 -14.82 -8.47
C HIS A 187 8.00 -13.40 -9.03
N LYS A 188 8.83 -12.51 -8.44
CA LYS A 188 8.93 -11.09 -8.81
C LYS A 188 7.59 -10.34 -8.69
N LEU A 189 6.77 -10.75 -7.72
CA LEU A 189 5.51 -10.11 -7.36
C LEU A 189 5.65 -9.54 -5.96
N ALA A 190 5.29 -8.29 -5.74
CA ALA A 190 5.31 -7.69 -4.43
C ALA A 190 4.28 -6.58 -4.28
N GLU A 191 3.94 -6.27 -3.03
CA GLU A 191 3.27 -5.04 -2.65
C GLU A 191 4.20 -4.14 -1.82
N CYS A 192 3.76 -2.94 -1.46
CA CYS A 192 4.59 -1.92 -0.83
C CYS A 192 5.24 -2.39 0.48
N GLY A 193 4.47 -3.10 1.32
CA GLY A 193 4.95 -3.68 2.58
C GLY A 193 6.06 -4.70 2.36
N GLY A 194 5.76 -5.78 1.63
CA GLY A 194 6.74 -6.82 1.34
C GLY A 194 7.99 -6.31 0.62
N PHE A 195 7.81 -5.45 -0.38
CA PHE A 195 8.93 -4.94 -1.18
C PHE A 195 9.87 -4.05 -0.38
N SER A 196 9.35 -3.19 0.49
CA SER A 196 10.20 -2.36 1.36
C SER A 196 10.99 -3.21 2.36
N LYS A 197 10.39 -4.28 2.90
CA LYS A 197 11.11 -5.28 3.71
C LYS A 197 12.23 -5.95 2.91
N LEU A 198 11.95 -6.41 1.68
CA LEU A 198 12.95 -7.01 0.80
C LEU A 198 14.12 -6.06 0.54
N LEU A 199 13.84 -4.80 0.21
CA LEU A 199 14.87 -3.80 -0.06
C LEU A 199 15.77 -3.53 1.17
N VAL A 200 15.18 -3.48 2.37
CA VAL A 200 15.92 -3.30 3.63
C VAL A 200 16.83 -4.49 3.91
N GLU A 201 16.34 -5.73 3.75
CA GLU A 201 17.15 -6.92 3.95
C GLU A 201 18.32 -6.99 2.96
N ARG A 202 18.09 -6.62 1.70
CA ARG A 202 19.14 -6.55 0.67
C ARG A 202 20.16 -5.45 0.97
N ALA A 203 19.73 -4.28 1.45
CA ALA A 203 20.63 -3.21 1.86
C ALA A 203 21.52 -3.64 3.04
N LYS A 204 20.92 -4.24 4.07
CA LYS A 204 21.64 -4.73 5.26
C LYS A 204 22.65 -5.81 4.90
N ALA A 205 22.31 -6.71 3.99
CA ALA A 205 23.23 -7.74 3.49
C ALA A 205 24.49 -7.15 2.81
N LEU A 206 24.40 -5.92 2.28
CA LEU A 206 25.53 -5.16 1.72
C LEU A 206 26.23 -4.27 2.75
N GLY A 207 25.86 -4.36 4.03
CA GLY A 207 26.40 -3.50 5.09
C GLY A 207 25.88 -2.05 5.03
N LEU A 208 24.82 -1.77 4.28
CA LEU A 208 24.23 -0.44 4.18
C LEU A 208 23.16 -0.26 5.28
N PRO A 209 23.23 0.80 6.11
CA PRO A 209 22.20 1.04 7.12
C PRO A 209 20.85 1.33 6.46
N ALA A 210 19.87 0.52 6.79
CA ALA A 210 18.53 0.57 6.22
C ALA A 210 17.47 0.20 7.25
N ARG A 211 16.28 0.79 7.13
CA ARG A 211 15.12 0.47 7.96
C ARG A 211 13.83 0.49 7.14
N GLN A 212 12.89 -0.37 7.50
CA GLN A 212 11.53 -0.29 6.98
C GLN A 212 10.73 0.67 7.86
N VAL A 213 9.83 1.43 7.26
CA VAL A 213 9.02 2.41 7.96
C VAL A 213 7.56 2.32 7.51
N PHE A 214 6.68 2.73 8.42
CA PHE A 214 5.26 2.90 8.16
C PHE A 214 4.89 4.37 8.27
N GLY A 215 3.95 4.80 7.44
CA GLY A 215 3.33 6.11 7.59
C GLY A 215 2.30 6.39 6.51
N LEU A 216 2.30 7.62 6.00
CA LEU A 216 1.26 8.11 5.08
C LEU A 216 1.86 8.55 3.75
N LEU A 217 1.22 8.15 2.66
CA LEU A 217 1.34 8.81 1.36
C LEU A 217 0.40 10.01 1.34
N LEU A 218 0.97 11.22 1.28
CA LEU A 218 0.28 12.50 1.39
C LEU A 218 -0.38 12.94 0.08
N SER A 219 -1.42 12.22 -0.33
CA SER A 219 -2.30 12.54 -1.45
C SER A 219 -3.57 13.27 -1.02
N SER A 220 -4.10 14.13 -1.89
CA SER A 220 -5.40 14.79 -1.72
C SER A 220 -6.46 14.06 -2.56
N PRO A 221 -7.70 13.89 -2.07
CA PRO A 221 -8.24 14.42 -0.80
C PRO A 221 -7.89 13.56 0.42
N TYR A 222 -7.42 12.32 0.24
CA TYR A 222 -7.12 11.39 1.32
C TYR A 222 -5.68 10.88 1.28
N ALA A 223 -5.00 10.90 2.43
CA ALA A 223 -3.74 10.20 2.62
C ALA A 223 -3.98 8.69 2.77
N THR A 224 -3.02 7.89 2.34
CA THR A 224 -3.11 6.42 2.36
C THR A 224 -1.99 5.84 3.23
N GLY A 225 -2.34 4.89 4.11
CA GLY A 225 -1.33 4.14 4.88
C GLY A 225 -0.38 3.40 3.94
N HIS A 226 0.92 3.52 4.19
CA HIS A 226 1.94 3.06 3.25
C HIS A 226 3.23 2.61 3.96
N TYR A 227 3.92 1.66 3.38
CA TYR A 227 5.22 1.16 3.83
C TYR A 227 6.29 1.46 2.79
N TRP A 228 7.45 1.93 3.23
CA TRP A 228 8.61 2.17 2.38
C TRP A 228 9.90 1.85 3.14
N ALA A 229 11.04 1.92 2.44
CA ALA A 229 12.35 1.77 3.05
C ALA A 229 13.02 3.13 3.20
N GLU A 230 13.83 3.29 4.24
CA GLU A 230 14.75 4.42 4.39
C GLU A 230 16.19 3.89 4.43
N LEU A 231 17.07 4.56 3.68
CA LEU A 231 18.50 4.25 3.62
C LEU A 231 19.29 5.40 4.26
N GLN A 232 20.33 5.09 5.03
CA GLN A 232 21.20 6.11 5.60
C GLN A 232 22.25 6.55 4.58
N ILE A 233 22.18 7.80 4.12
CA ILE A 233 23.05 8.38 3.10
C ILE A 233 23.67 9.65 3.68
N CYS A 234 24.99 9.68 3.81
CA CYS A 234 25.72 10.80 4.42
C CYS A 234 25.18 11.20 5.82
N GLY A 235 24.79 10.22 6.63
CA GLY A 235 24.24 10.43 7.98
C GLY A 235 22.74 10.71 8.03
N GLU A 236 22.08 10.92 6.89
CA GLU A 236 20.65 11.24 6.81
C GLU A 236 19.81 10.02 6.38
N TRP A 237 18.61 9.86 6.95
CA TRP A 237 17.66 8.84 6.52
C TRP A 237 16.85 9.34 5.33
N ILE A 238 16.98 8.67 4.19
CA ILE A 238 16.35 9.05 2.92
C ILE A 238 15.35 8.00 2.50
N ALA A 239 14.10 8.43 2.26
CA ALA A 239 13.03 7.55 1.79
C ALA A 239 13.32 7.03 0.37
N VAL A 240 13.05 5.75 0.15
CA VAL A 240 13.15 5.10 -1.17
C VAL A 240 11.91 4.24 -1.40
N ASP A 241 11.35 4.34 -2.60
CA ASP A 241 10.15 3.58 -2.98
C ASP A 241 10.08 3.33 -4.49
N PRO A 242 11.00 2.52 -5.03
CA PRO A 242 11.07 2.30 -6.47
C PRO A 242 9.87 1.50 -6.99
N LEU A 243 9.23 0.65 -6.17
CA LEU A 243 8.04 -0.08 -6.59
C LEU A 243 6.85 0.86 -6.82
N MET A 244 6.61 1.82 -5.91
CA MET A 244 5.57 2.83 -6.11
C MET A 244 5.89 3.74 -7.31
N ILE A 245 7.14 4.18 -7.47
CA ILE A 245 7.54 4.96 -8.65
C ILE A 245 7.20 4.22 -9.95
N ARG A 246 7.57 2.93 -10.04
CA ARG A 246 7.26 2.08 -11.19
C ARG A 246 5.75 1.96 -11.41
N LEU A 247 5.00 1.66 -10.35
CA LEU A 247 3.54 1.54 -10.38
C LEU A 247 2.88 2.82 -10.92
N LEU A 248 3.22 3.97 -10.35
CA LEU A 248 2.65 5.26 -10.75
C LEU A 248 3.05 5.66 -12.16
N SER A 249 4.26 5.27 -12.61
CA SER A 249 4.69 5.51 -13.99
C SER A 249 3.87 4.69 -14.98
N GLN A 250 3.61 3.42 -14.66
CA GLN A 250 2.84 2.52 -15.52
C GLN A 250 1.34 2.82 -15.53
N GLN A 251 0.78 3.33 -14.43
CA GLN A 251 -0.67 3.34 -14.20
C GLN A 251 -1.27 4.75 -14.05
N ALA A 252 -0.46 5.74 -13.66
CA ALA A 252 -0.93 7.08 -13.29
C ALA A 252 -0.17 8.24 -13.98
N GLY A 253 0.65 7.92 -14.99
CA GLY A 253 1.34 8.92 -15.82
C GLY A 253 2.43 9.70 -15.09
N LEU A 254 3.07 9.10 -14.09
CA LEU A 254 4.33 9.63 -13.56
C LEU A 254 5.40 9.49 -14.65
N VAL A 255 6.08 10.57 -15.02
CA VAL A 255 7.00 10.57 -16.17
C VAL A 255 8.32 9.90 -15.76
N CYS A 256 8.64 8.74 -16.36
CA CYS A 256 9.81 7.92 -16.01
C CYS A 256 11.12 8.70 -15.98
N ASP A 257 11.35 9.58 -16.96
CA ASP A 257 12.60 10.36 -17.06
C ASP A 257 12.75 11.37 -15.92
N GLN A 258 11.63 11.87 -15.40
CA GLN A 258 11.61 12.78 -14.25
C GLN A 258 11.63 11.99 -12.93
N TRP A 259 11.14 10.75 -12.94
CA TRP A 259 11.03 9.88 -11.79
C TRP A 259 11.77 8.57 -12.03
N PRO A 260 13.12 8.58 -12.10
CA PRO A 260 13.89 7.35 -12.09
C PRO A 260 13.69 6.63 -10.76
N LEU A 261 13.87 5.31 -10.74
CA LEU A 261 13.60 4.48 -9.57
C LEU A 261 14.45 4.85 -8.34
N HIS A 262 15.64 5.41 -8.56
CA HIS A 262 16.55 5.89 -7.51
C HIS A 262 16.28 7.35 -7.10
N ARG A 263 15.13 7.91 -7.46
CA ARG A 263 14.66 9.21 -6.95
C ARG A 263 13.90 9.01 -5.64
N SER A 264 14.18 9.85 -4.66
CA SER A 264 13.50 9.81 -3.37
C SER A 264 12.12 10.49 -3.44
N PRO A 265 11.05 9.87 -2.90
CA PRO A 265 9.72 10.48 -2.80
C PRO A 265 9.51 11.27 -1.49
N LEU A 266 10.58 11.66 -0.76
CA LEU A 266 10.55 12.27 0.59
C LEU A 266 9.32 13.16 0.86
N GLY A 267 9.16 14.26 0.11
CA GLY A 267 8.10 15.22 0.37
C GLY A 267 6.68 14.70 0.09
N ALA A 268 6.51 13.54 -0.55
CA ALA A 268 5.22 12.87 -0.74
C ALA A 268 4.84 11.93 0.42
N LEU A 269 5.77 11.63 1.32
CA LEU A 269 5.61 10.67 2.41
C LEU A 269 5.74 11.35 3.76
N LEU A 270 5.00 10.85 4.75
CA LEU A 270 5.13 11.23 6.15
C LEU A 270 5.35 9.99 6.98
N ARG A 271 6.55 9.85 7.54
CA ARG A 271 6.87 8.77 8.47
C ARG A 271 6.08 8.94 9.76
N LEU A 272 5.44 7.84 10.18
CA LEU A 272 4.72 7.77 11.43
C LEU A 272 5.36 6.78 12.40
N CYS A 273 6.10 5.77 11.91
CA CYS A 273 6.80 4.83 12.77
C CYS A 273 7.90 4.08 12.01
N VAL A 274 8.84 3.50 12.76
CA VAL A 274 9.86 2.57 12.24
C VAL A 274 9.43 1.14 12.55
N VAL A 275 9.72 0.22 11.64
CA VAL A 275 9.57 -1.22 11.88
C VAL A 275 10.81 -1.72 12.61
N GLU A 276 10.63 -2.20 13.84
CA GLU A 276 11.74 -2.70 14.68
C GLU A 276 11.95 -4.20 14.54
N SER A 277 10.88 -4.93 14.29
CA SER A 277 10.87 -6.38 14.24
C SER A 277 9.76 -6.88 13.34
N TYR A 278 9.77 -8.18 13.09
CA TYR A 278 8.72 -8.87 12.36
C TYR A 278 8.16 -9.97 13.24
N ASP A 279 6.87 -10.26 13.10
CA ASP A 279 6.25 -11.41 13.76
C ASP A 279 6.66 -12.73 13.09
N HIS A 280 6.10 -13.84 13.58
CA HIS A 280 6.41 -15.19 13.08
C HIS A 280 6.01 -15.42 11.61
N ASN A 281 5.08 -14.62 11.06
CA ASN A 281 4.70 -14.64 9.64
C ASN A 281 5.50 -13.62 8.83
N GLY A 282 6.45 -12.94 9.45
CA GLY A 282 7.24 -11.90 8.83
C GLY A 282 6.52 -10.56 8.69
N ALA A 283 5.36 -10.37 9.30
CA ALA A 283 4.61 -9.12 9.24
C ALA A 283 5.26 -8.05 10.14
N PRO A 284 5.28 -6.77 9.75
CA PRO A 284 6.03 -5.73 10.45
C PRO A 284 5.40 -5.35 11.79
N CYS A 285 6.22 -5.29 12.82
CA CYS A 285 5.84 -4.81 14.15
C CYS A 285 6.42 -3.40 14.36
N LEU A 286 5.54 -2.42 14.56
CA LEU A 286 5.93 -1.01 14.65
C LEU A 286 6.46 -0.68 16.05
N SER A 287 7.52 0.14 16.12
CA SER A 287 8.20 0.51 17.38
C SER A 287 7.32 1.20 18.42
N CYS A 288 6.23 1.84 17.98
CA CYS A 288 5.32 2.55 18.87
C CYS A 288 4.37 1.62 19.66
N PHE A 289 4.29 0.33 19.31
CA PHE A 289 3.42 -0.64 19.99
C PHE A 289 4.23 -1.59 20.88
N GLU A 290 3.96 -1.58 22.19
CA GLU A 290 4.66 -2.39 23.18
C GLU A 290 4.46 -3.90 22.99
N ASP A 291 3.29 -4.31 22.50
CA ASP A 291 2.92 -5.71 22.30
C ASP A 291 3.58 -6.36 21.08
N LYS A 292 4.30 -5.57 20.27
CA LYS A 292 4.98 -6.02 19.04
C LYS A 292 4.09 -6.87 18.15
N TYR A 293 2.82 -6.49 18.02
CA TYR A 293 1.86 -7.18 17.17
C TYR A 293 1.60 -6.41 15.87
N PHE A 294 1.51 -7.14 14.75
CA PHE A 294 1.15 -6.57 13.46
C PHE A 294 -0.29 -6.05 13.46
N ARG A 295 -0.48 -4.86 12.88
CA ARG A 295 -1.80 -4.23 12.70
C ARG A 295 -1.95 -3.85 11.23
N GLN A 296 -3.03 -4.32 10.61
CA GLN A 296 -3.25 -4.14 9.17
C GLN A 296 -3.47 -2.67 8.79
N LEU A 297 -4.14 -1.88 9.64
CA LEU A 297 -4.33 -0.43 9.46
C LEU A 297 -3.87 0.32 10.73
N PRO A 298 -2.56 0.51 10.95
CA PRO A 298 -2.01 0.97 12.23
C PRO A 298 -2.20 2.48 12.50
N VAL A 299 -2.84 3.23 11.60
CA VAL A 299 -2.99 4.69 11.69
C VAL A 299 -3.86 5.11 12.88
N ALA A 300 -4.95 4.38 13.13
CA ALA A 300 -5.71 4.50 14.35
C ALA A 300 -6.23 3.14 14.82
N THR A 301 -6.15 2.95 16.12
CA THR A 301 -6.59 1.74 16.81
C THR A 301 -7.44 2.17 17.99
N ALA A 302 -8.51 1.43 18.30
CA ALA A 302 -9.29 1.68 19.51
C ALA A 302 -9.33 0.42 20.38
N GLY A 303 -9.51 0.66 21.68
CA GLY A 303 -9.49 -0.38 22.69
C GLY A 303 -8.19 -0.37 23.50
N THR A 304 -8.30 -0.81 24.75
CA THR A 304 -7.14 -1.15 25.59
C THR A 304 -6.35 -2.30 24.96
N THR A 305 -5.22 -2.68 25.57
CA THR A 305 -4.32 -3.79 25.16
C THR A 305 -5.01 -5.13 24.84
N GLN A 306 -6.30 -5.26 25.12
CA GLN A 306 -7.14 -6.44 24.93
C GLN A 306 -7.88 -6.49 23.57
N TYR A 307 -8.04 -5.37 22.82
CA TYR A 307 -8.82 -5.35 21.58
C TYR A 307 -8.05 -4.69 20.42
N ARG A 308 -7.69 -5.50 19.42
CA ARG A 308 -6.76 -5.18 18.32
C ARG A 308 -7.48 -4.66 17.07
N VAL A 309 -8.43 -3.74 17.21
CA VAL A 309 -9.21 -3.28 16.06
C VAL A 309 -8.55 -2.04 15.45
N SER A 310 -8.18 -2.16 14.18
CA SER A 310 -7.78 -1.02 13.36
C SER A 310 -8.99 -0.43 12.66
N TYR A 311 -9.09 0.90 12.62
CA TYR A 311 -10.25 1.60 12.07
C TYR A 311 -9.93 2.27 10.73
N ARG A 312 -10.95 2.38 9.86
CA ARG A 312 -10.81 3.18 8.64
C ARG A 312 -10.80 4.65 9.02
N VAL A 313 -9.60 5.24 9.01
CA VAL A 313 -9.41 6.68 9.18
C VAL A 313 -9.18 7.33 7.83
N ALA A 314 -10.07 8.24 7.45
CA ALA A 314 -9.79 9.11 6.32
C ALA A 314 -8.89 10.24 6.81
N VAL A 315 -7.65 10.25 6.35
CA VAL A 315 -6.73 11.36 6.61
C VAL A 315 -6.93 12.39 5.52
N GLN A 316 -7.63 13.49 5.81
CA GLN A 316 -7.95 14.49 4.80
C GLN A 316 -6.84 15.54 4.69
N LEU A 317 -6.51 15.96 3.46
CA LEU A 317 -5.70 17.15 3.19
C LEU A 317 -6.61 18.32 2.80
N PRO A 318 -6.24 19.58 3.08
CA PRO A 318 -6.98 20.72 2.56
C PRO A 318 -6.94 20.68 1.02
N VAL A 319 -8.10 20.93 0.40
CA VAL A 319 -8.27 20.96 -1.07
C VAL A 319 -7.64 22.20 -1.66
#